data_AF-A0A7X8DYY1-F1
#
_entry.id   AF-A0A7X8DYY1-F1
#
_cell.length_a   1.000
_cell.length_b   1.000
_cell.length_c   1.000
_cell.angle_alpha   90.00
_cell.angle_beta   90.00
_cell.angle_gamma   90.00
#
_symmetry.space_group_name_H-M   'P 1'
#
loop_
_entity.id
_entity.type
_entity.pdbx_description
1 polymer ?
#
loop_
_entity_poly.entity_id
_entity_poly.type
_entity_poly.pdbx_seq_one_letter_code
_entity_poly.pdbx_strand_id
1 'polypeptide(L)' 'MDIEEIRPGMLCHTERGSGYVVEVDTQAELVWLQAGDSNQPFQVHVSKLLTDDDAAG' A
#
# COMPACT_ATOMS: atom_id res chain seq x y z
N MET A 1 -3.74 -2.03 -8.66
CA MET A 1 -4.35 -0.82 -8.09
C MET A 1 -3.82 0.39 -8.85
N ASP A 2 -4.63 1.42 -9.09
CA ASP A 2 -4.15 2.68 -9.70
C ASP A 2 -3.61 3.62 -8.61
N ILE A 3 -2.44 4.23 -8.84
CA ILE A 3 -1.82 5.12 -7.86
C ILE A 3 -2.64 6.40 -7.64
N GLU A 4 -3.38 6.83 -8.66
CA GLU A 4 -4.24 8.01 -8.56
C GLU A 4 -5.45 7.80 -7.64
N GLU A 5 -5.74 6.56 -7.23
CA GLU A 5 -6.81 6.20 -6.31
C GLU A 5 -6.34 6.06 -4.86
N ILE A 6 -5.03 5.96 -4.64
CA ILE A 6 -4.44 5.70 -3.33
C ILE A 6 -4.34 6.99 -2.52
N ARG A 7 -4.79 6.95 -1.27
CA ARG A 7 -4.76 8.10 -0.36
C ARG A 7 -4.20 7.71 1.00
N PRO A 8 -3.48 8.61 1.69
CA PRO A 8 -3.14 8.42 3.10
C PRO A 8 -4.36 8.05 3.94
N GLY A 9 -4.19 7.07 4.83
CA GLY A 9 -5.25 6.48 5.66
C GLY A 9 -5.98 5.29 5.03
N MET A 10 -5.76 5.00 3.74
CA MET A 10 -6.32 3.82 3.09
C MET A 10 -5.60 2.54 3.56
N LEU A 11 -6.34 1.46 3.81
CA LEU A 11 -5.74 0.16 4.06
C LEU A 11 -5.36 -0.47 2.72
N CYS A 12 -4.10 -0.86 2.56
CA CYS A 12 -3.61 -1.57 1.38
C CYS A 12 -3.01 -2.92 1.78
N HIS A 13 -3.09 -3.87 0.84
CA HIS A 13 -2.61 -5.23 1.00
C HIS A 13 -1.42 -5.48 0.08
N THR A 14 -0.45 -6.26 0.56
CA THR A 14 0.72 -6.71 -0.20
C THR A 14 0.95 -8.18 0.11
N GLU A 15 1.76 -8.87 -0.69
CA GLU A 15 2.18 -10.25 -0.41
C GLU A 15 2.86 -10.42 0.97
N ARG A 16 3.41 -9.33 1.53
CA ARG A 16 4.12 -9.33 2.81
C ARG A 16 3.25 -8.99 4.01
N GLY A 17 1.97 -8.66 3.77
CA GLY A 17 1.04 -8.21 4.80
C GLY A 17 0.33 -6.92 4.42
N SER A 18 -0.38 -6.36 5.39
CA SER A 18 -1.27 -5.21 5.19
C SER A 18 -0.80 -4.02 6.00
N GLY A 19 -1.08 -2.81 5.52
CA GLY A 19 -0.73 -1.58 6.22
C GLY A 19 -1.54 -0.39 5.74
N TYR A 20 -1.62 0.63 6.58
CA TYR A 20 -2.26 1.89 6.23
C TYR A 20 -1.29 2.77 5.45
N VAL A 21 -1.76 3.39 4.38
CA VAL A 21 -0.99 4.35 3.60
C VAL A 21 -0.67 5.56 4.46
N VAL A 22 0.61 5.90 4.53
CA VAL A 22 1.10 7.11 5.21
C VAL A 22 1.40 8.19 4.17
N GLU A 23 2.05 7.80 3.08
CA GLU A 23 2.50 8.69 2.02
C GLU A 23 2.43 8.00 0.66
N VAL A 24 2.23 8.79 -0.39
CA VAL A 24 2.19 8.34 -1.78
C VAL A 24 3.05 9.28 -2.61
N ASP A 25 4.01 8.72 -3.34
CA ASP A 25 4.76 9.41 -4.39
C ASP A 25 4.26 8.93 -5.75
N THR A 26 3.43 9.76 -6.38
CA THR A 26 2.82 9.46 -7.68
C THR A 26 3.81 9.54 -8.84
N GLN A 27 4.93 10.24 -8.69
CA GLN A 27 5.94 10.34 -9.75
C GLN A 27 6.81 9.09 -9.79
N ALA A 28 7.17 8.58 -8.61
CA ALA A 28 8.01 7.40 -8.48
C ALA A 28 7.22 6.09 -8.36
N GLU A 29 5.89 6.16 -8.31
CA GLU A 29 4.97 5.02 -8.16
C GLU A 29 5.13 4.26 -6.84
N LEU A 30 5.43 4.99 -5.76
CA LEU A 30 5.80 4.43 -4.46
C LEU A 30 4.77 4.80 -3.37
N VAL A 31 4.52 3.84 -2.49
CA VAL A 31 3.58 3.97 -1.38
C VAL A 31 4.27 3.54 -0.11
N TRP A 32 4.13 4.34 0.95
CA TRP A 32 4.60 4.00 2.29
C TRP A 32 3.46 3.46 3.12
N LEU A 33 3.63 2.24 3.62
CA LEU A 33 2.64 1.54 4.43
C LEU A 33 3.13 1.40 5.88
N GLN A 34 2.26 1.74 6.82
CA GLN A 34 2.46 1.48 8.23
C GLN A 34 1.66 0.23 8.64
N ALA A 35 2.38 -0.85 8.97
CA ALA A 35 1.76 -1.98 9.66
C ALA A 35 1.46 -1.58 11.11
N GLY A 36 0.33 -2.04 11.65
CA GLY A 36 -0.17 -1.62 12.97
C GLY A 36 0.80 -1.87 14.12
N ASP A 37 1.56 -2.97 14.07
CA ASP A 37 2.54 -3.33 15.10
C ASP A 37 3.97 -2.84 14.80
N SER A 38 4.19 -2.25 13.62
CA SER A 38 5.50 -1.69 13.25
C SER A 38 5.59 -0.24 13.69
N ASN A 39 6.77 0.20 14.11
CA ASN A 39 7.03 1.61 14.42
C ASN A 39 7.65 2.36 13.22
N GLN A 40 7.89 1.67 12.11
CA GLN A 40 8.49 2.26 10.92
C GLN A 40 7.70 1.84 9.67
N PRO A 41 7.34 2.80 8.80
CA PRO A 41 6.66 2.47 7.56
C PRO A 41 7.64 1.77 6.60
N PHE A 42 7.10 0.87 5.79
CA PHE A 42 7.85 0.23 4.72
C PHE A 42 7.35 0.72 3.36
N GLN A 43 8.25 0.80 2.41
CA GLN A 43 7.98 1.27 1.06
C GLN A 43 7.62 0.10 0.15
N VAL A 44 6.62 0.30 -0.71
CA VAL A 44 6.18 -0.67 -1.71
C VAL A 44 5.81 0.05 -3.00
N HIS A 45 6.11 -0.58 -4.14
CA HIS A 45 5.68 -0.07 -5.45
C HIS A 45 4.19 -0.34 -5.64
N VAL A 46 3.46 0.56 -6.30
CA VAL A 46 2.00 0.42 -6.50
C VAL A 46 1.60 -0.90 -7.17
N SER A 47 2.43 -1.40 -8.09
CA SER A 47 2.22 -2.69 -8.77
C SER A 47 2.30 -3.92 -7.86
N LYS A 48 2.75 -3.76 -6.62
CA LYS A 48 2.80 -4.81 -5.59
C LYS A 48 1.64 -4.72 -4.61
N LEU A 49 0.76 -3.74 -4.77
CA LEU A 49 -0.47 -3.66 -4.00
C LEU A 49 -1.50 -4.60 -4.62
N LEU A 50 -2.05 -5.45 -3.77
CA LEU A 50 -3.11 -6.39 -4.13
C LEU A 50 -4.44 -5.63 -4.24
N THR A 51 -5.23 -5.98 -5.24
CA THR A 51 -6.61 -5.53 -5.39
C THR A 51 -7.56 -6.48 -4.68
N ASP A 52 -8.78 -6.04 -4.38
CA ASP A 52 -9.81 -6.87 -3.71
C ASP A 52 -10.06 -8.21 -4.45
N ASP A 53 -9.94 -8.19 -5.78
CA ASP A 53 -10.06 -9.38 -6.66
C ASP A 53 -8.95 -10.43 -6.42
N ASP A 54 -7.76 -10.00 -5.97
CA ASP A 54 -6.60 -10.87 -5.74
C ASP A 54 -6.69 -11.59 -4.37
N ALA A 55 -7.44 -11.03 -3.42
CA ALA A 55 -7.62 -11.60 -2.08
C ALA A 55 -8.70 -12.71 -2.02
N ALA A 56 -9.48 -12.90 -3.09
CA ALA A 56 -10.59 -13.84 -3.16
C ALA A 56 -10.29 -15.14 -3.94
N GLY A 57 -9.04 -15.33 -4.40
CA GLY A 57 -8.58 -16.47 -5.19
C GLY A 57 -7.99 -17.62 -4.38
#